data_AF-A0AAX1UJY1-F1
#
_entry.id   AF-A0AAX1UJY1-F1
#
_cell.length_a   1.000
_cell.length_b   1.000
_cell.length_c   1.000
_cell.angle_alpha   90.00
_cell.angle_beta   90.00
_cell.angle_gamma   90.00
#
_symmetry.space_group_name_H-M   'P 1'
#
loop_
_entity.id
_entity.type
_entity.pdbx_description
1 polymer ?
#
loop_
_entity_poly.entity_id
_entity_poly.type
_entity_poly.pdbx_seq_one_letter_code
_entity_poly.pdbx_strand_id
1 'polypeptide(L)'
;MSLTLRVTTPLAAVLEEEGLASIRAEDASGGFGLLPGHVDLLTVIEAGVLRFRRAEGPWHFCAIRGGVLRATGGRLVTVACREAVPGEDLARLEAGLKRQAEAADQAARRARGEQVRLHANAIRSLMRHLDRAPGADLSGIVEAFE
;
A
#
# COMPACT_ATOMS: atom_id res chain seq x y z
N MET A 1 27.40 -19.70 2.90
CA MET A 1 26.04 -19.73 2.33
C MET A 1 25.40 -18.36 2.55
N SER A 2 24.57 -17.87 1.64
CA SER A 2 23.94 -16.54 1.68
C SER A 2 22.43 -16.65 1.49
N LEU A 3 21.71 -15.58 1.83
CA LEU A 3 20.29 -15.39 1.59
C LEU A 3 20.07 -14.53 0.33
N THR A 4 18.95 -14.78 -0.33
CA THR A 4 18.35 -13.91 -1.35
C THR A 4 17.04 -13.35 -0.79
N LEU A 5 16.89 -12.03 -0.80
CA LEU A 5 15.66 -11.33 -0.42
C LEU A 5 14.97 -10.80 -1.67
N ARG A 6 13.67 -11.09 -1.79
CA ARG A 6 12.82 -10.48 -2.81
C ARG A 6 11.59 -9.85 -2.18
N VAL A 7 11.36 -8.56 -2.39
CA VAL A 7 10.18 -7.84 -1.92
C VAL A 7 9.33 -7.46 -3.12
N THR A 8 8.06 -7.84 -3.09
CA THR A 8 7.13 -7.68 -4.21
C THR A 8 5.84 -7.04 -3.76
N THR A 9 5.31 -6.20 -4.64
CA THR A 9 3.93 -5.70 -4.59
C THR A 9 3.16 -6.26 -5.78
N PRO A 10 1.82 -6.18 -5.79
CA PRO A 10 1.04 -6.57 -6.97
C PRO A 10 1.44 -5.83 -8.26
N LEU A 11 2.11 -4.67 -8.14
CA LEU A 11 2.47 -3.83 -9.28
C LEU A 11 3.92 -4.04 -9.75
N ALA A 12 4.83 -4.46 -8.86
CA ALA A 12 6.26 -4.56 -9.19
C ALA A 12 7.05 -5.39 -8.17
N ALA A 13 8.20 -5.90 -8.61
CA ALA A 13 9.29 -6.27 -7.72
C ALA A 13 10.00 -4.99 -7.24
N VAL A 14 9.93 -4.72 -5.94
CA VAL A 14 10.43 -3.49 -5.32
C VAL A 14 11.91 -3.62 -4.93
N LEU A 15 12.32 -4.82 -4.52
CA LEU A 15 13.68 -5.12 -4.09
C LEU A 15 14.03 -6.56 -4.47
N GLU A 16 15.24 -6.78 -4.97
CA GLU A 16 15.82 -8.10 -5.14
C GLU A 16 17.30 -8.02 -4.80
N GLU A 17 17.71 -8.69 -3.72
CA GLU A 17 19.05 -8.60 -3.15
C GLU A 17 19.60 -9.99 -2.87
N GLU A 18 20.82 -10.23 -3.33
CA GLU A 18 21.54 -11.49 -3.15
C GLU A 18 22.75 -11.33 -2.23
N GLY A 19 23.32 -12.45 -1.79
CA GLY A 19 24.54 -12.42 -0.98
C GLY A 19 24.33 -11.91 0.44
N LEU A 20 23.09 -11.91 0.94
CA LEU A 20 22.76 -11.39 2.26
C LEU A 20 23.20 -12.36 3.36
N ALA A 21 23.74 -11.82 4.44
CA ALA A 21 24.15 -12.59 5.61
C ALA A 21 23.07 -12.62 6.69
N SER A 22 22.19 -11.61 6.73
CA SER A 22 21.11 -11.53 7.70
C SER A 22 19.97 -10.65 7.21
N ILE A 23 18.74 -11.07 7.54
CA ILE A 23 17.51 -10.30 7.39
C ILE A 23 16.83 -10.24 8.75
N ARG A 24 16.23 -9.11 9.12
CA ARG A 24 15.35 -8.99 10.29
C ARG A 24 14.03 -8.35 9.91
N ALA A 25 12.98 -8.86 10.51
CA ALA A 25 11.60 -8.43 10.33
C ALA A 25 10.85 -8.56 11.66
N GLU A 26 9.59 -8.15 11.66
CA GLU A 26 8.71 -8.18 12.81
C GLU A 26 7.36 -8.74 12.39
N ASP A 27 6.82 -9.64 13.21
CA ASP A 27 5.46 -10.14 13.11
C ASP A 27 4.73 -9.95 14.44
N ALA A 28 3.50 -10.47 14.56
CA ALA A 28 2.69 -10.33 15.76
C ALA A 28 3.32 -10.93 17.03
N SER A 29 4.36 -11.77 16.91
CA SER A 29 5.11 -12.31 18.05
C SER A 29 6.29 -11.43 18.47
N GLY A 30 6.61 -10.41 17.67
CA GLY A 30 7.72 -9.48 17.86
C GLY A 30 8.81 -9.60 16.79
N GLY A 31 10.00 -9.12 17.12
CA GLY A 31 11.13 -9.07 16.19
C GLY A 31 11.85 -10.42 16.03
N PHE A 32 12.14 -10.80 14.79
CA PHE A 32 12.90 -12.02 14.46
C PHE A 32 14.00 -11.77 13.41
N GLY A 33 14.89 -12.75 13.27
CA GLY A 33 16.00 -12.70 12.33
C GLY A 33 16.17 -14.01 11.56
N LEU A 34 16.47 -13.88 10.27
CA LEU A 34 16.75 -14.98 9.36
C LEU A 34 18.25 -14.96 9.00
N LEU A 35 18.87 -16.13 9.14
CA LEU A 35 20.25 -16.42 8.74
C LEU A 35 20.25 -17.52 7.66
N PRO A 36 21.32 -17.65 6.86
CA PRO A 36 21.47 -18.78 5.95
C PRO A 36 21.29 -20.12 6.70
N GLY A 37 20.49 -21.02 6.14
CA GLY A 37 20.14 -22.31 6.74
C GLY A 37 18.93 -22.31 7.67
N HIS A 38 18.24 -21.17 7.83
CA HIS A 38 17.00 -21.12 8.61
C HIS A 38 15.94 -22.09 8.06
N VAL A 39 15.18 -22.72 8.96
CA VAL A 39 14.05 -23.59 8.57
C VAL A 39 13.01 -22.81 7.76
N ASP A 40 12.23 -23.51 6.95
CA ASP A 40 11.12 -22.91 6.23
C ASP A 40 10.18 -22.21 7.21
N LEU A 41 9.81 -20.97 6.88
CA LEU A 41 8.96 -20.10 7.69
C LEU A 41 7.93 -19.44 6.80
N LEU A 42 6.69 -19.36 7.27
CA LEU A 42 5.63 -18.56 6.66
C LEU A 42 4.95 -17.78 7.78
N THR A 43 4.97 -16.45 7.69
CA THR A 43 4.38 -15.57 8.71
C THR A 43 3.78 -14.33 8.07
N VAL A 44 2.81 -13.73 8.77
CA VAL A 44 2.27 -12.41 8.42
C VAL A 44 3.11 -11.38 9.16
N ILE A 45 3.74 -10.47 8.43
CA ILE A 45 4.55 -9.40 9.01
C ILE A 45 3.73 -8.14 9.21
N GLU A 46 4.04 -7.40 10.27
CA GLU A 46 3.40 -6.13 10.58
C GLU A 46 3.93 -4.99 9.70
N ALA A 47 3.23 -3.85 9.72
CA ALA A 47 3.74 -2.65 9.08
C ALA A 47 4.94 -2.13 9.86
N GLY A 48 6.09 -1.99 9.19
CA GLY A 48 7.34 -1.67 9.86
C GLY A 48 8.52 -1.61 8.91
N VAL A 49 9.72 -1.75 9.47
CA VAL A 49 10.98 -1.67 8.72
C VAL A 49 11.68 -3.03 8.73
N LEU A 50 11.72 -3.66 7.55
CA LEU A 50 12.59 -4.80 7.30
C LEU A 50 14.02 -4.29 7.12
N ARG A 51 14.99 -4.96 7.74
CA ARG A 51 16.41 -4.60 7.63
C ARG A 51 17.23 -5.80 7.17
N PHE A 52 18.20 -5.57 6.31
CA PHE A 52 19.03 -6.63 5.74
C PHE A 52 20.47 -6.15 5.55
N ARG A 53 21.43 -7.08 5.54
CA ARG A 53 22.84 -6.77 5.29
C ARG A 53 23.60 -7.94 4.69
N ARG A 54 24.71 -7.62 4.02
CA ARG A 54 25.79 -8.57 3.68
C ARG A 54 26.71 -8.77 4.90
N ALA A 55 27.62 -9.75 4.86
CA ALA A 55 28.40 -10.20 6.03
C ALA A 55 29.12 -9.08 6.79
N GLU A 56 29.76 -8.15 6.07
CA GLU A 56 30.50 -7.02 6.61
C GLU A 56 29.96 -5.68 6.11
N GLY A 57 28.72 -5.67 5.62
CA GLY A 57 28.08 -4.48 5.07
C GLY A 57 27.23 -3.70 6.08
N PRO A 58 26.92 -2.42 5.79
CA PRO A 58 25.95 -1.68 6.57
C PRO A 58 24.56 -2.31 6.47
N TRP A 59 23.71 -1.99 7.45
CA TRP A 59 22.30 -2.30 7.36
C TRP A 59 21.64 -1.45 6.28
N HIS A 60 20.84 -2.11 5.44
CA HIS A 60 19.93 -1.50 4.50
C HIS A 60 18.50 -1.75 4.98
N PHE A 61 17.57 -0.93 4.51
CA PHE A 61 16.22 -0.87 5.05
C PHE A 61 15.17 -0.94 3.93
N CYS A 62 14.03 -1.52 4.26
CA CYS A 62 12.85 -1.48 3.41
C CYS A 62 11.64 -1.28 4.33
N ALA A 63 10.95 -0.16 4.18
CA ALA A 63 9.67 0.04 4.85
C ALA A 63 8.60 -0.76 4.13
N ILE A 64 7.81 -1.52 4.89
CA ILE A 64 6.80 -2.42 4.36
C ILE A 64 5.48 -2.13 5.05
N ARG A 65 4.39 -2.02 4.29
CA ARG A 65 3.04 -1.82 4.84
C ARG A 65 2.33 -3.14 5.12
N GLY A 66 2.97 -3.96 5.96
CA GLY A 66 2.54 -5.33 6.28
C GLY A 66 2.57 -6.26 5.07
N GLY A 67 2.37 -7.56 5.31
CA GLY A 67 2.36 -8.53 4.23
C GLY A 67 2.60 -9.96 4.70
N VAL A 68 2.99 -10.82 3.77
CA VAL A 68 3.36 -12.21 4.04
C VAL A 68 4.84 -12.39 3.74
N LEU A 69 5.59 -12.87 4.73
CA LEU A 69 6.98 -13.28 4.58
C LEU A 69 7.04 -14.80 4.50
N ARG A 70 7.81 -15.29 3.52
CA ARG A 70 8.13 -16.71 3.38
C ARG A 70 9.64 -16.90 3.29
N ALA A 71 10.20 -17.76 4.12
CA ALA A 71 11.55 -18.29 3.99
C ALA A 71 11.48 -19.73 3.49
N THR A 72 12.31 -20.12 2.52
CA THR A 72 12.28 -21.46 1.93
C THR A 72 13.67 -21.95 1.56
N GLY A 73 13.94 -23.23 1.85
CA GLY A 73 15.16 -23.94 1.50
C GLY A 73 16.41 -23.33 2.12
N GLY A 74 16.27 -22.65 3.27
CA GLY A 74 17.37 -22.02 4.00
C GLY A 74 18.10 -20.88 3.28
N ARG A 75 17.59 -20.39 2.15
CA ARG A 75 18.28 -19.35 1.34
C ARG A 75 17.37 -18.30 0.73
N LEU A 76 16.13 -18.63 0.40
CA LEU A 76 15.23 -17.69 -0.28
C LEU A 76 14.26 -17.10 0.73
N VAL A 77 14.22 -15.77 0.81
CA VAL A 77 13.26 -15.01 1.60
C VAL A 77 12.45 -14.12 0.65
N THR A 78 11.14 -14.32 0.60
CA THR A 78 10.23 -13.53 -0.21
C THR A 78 9.24 -12.80 0.67
N VAL A 79 8.98 -11.54 0.36
CA VAL A 79 7.94 -10.74 1.00
C VAL A 79 6.95 -10.27 -0.07
N ALA A 80 5.67 -10.59 0.14
CA ALA A 80 4.57 -10.07 -0.66
C ALA A 80 3.78 -9.07 0.19
N CYS A 81 3.73 -7.82 -0.25
CA CYS A 81 3.14 -6.71 0.50
C CYS A 81 2.37 -5.77 -0.41
N ARG A 82 1.51 -4.92 0.16
CA ARG A 82 0.76 -3.93 -0.65
C ARG A 82 1.66 -2.80 -1.13
N GLU A 83 2.55 -2.35 -0.26
CA GLU A 83 3.50 -1.25 -0.50
C GLU A 83 4.82 -1.57 0.19
N ALA A 84 5.92 -1.26 -0.51
CA ALA A 84 7.27 -1.32 0.01
C ALA A 84 8.10 -0.15 -0.52
N VAL A 85 8.98 0.38 0.31
CA VAL A 85 9.86 1.51 -0.03
C VAL A 85 11.28 1.17 0.45
N PRO A 86 12.26 0.96 -0.45
CA PRO A 86 13.64 0.72 -0.06
C PRO A 86 14.32 2.02 0.41
N GLY A 87 15.31 1.89 1.30
CA GLY A 87 16.11 3.00 1.80
C GLY A 87 17.50 2.56 2.28
N GLU A 88 18.50 3.38 2.02
CA GLU A 88 19.89 3.12 2.41
C GLU A 88 20.12 3.39 3.90
N ASP A 89 19.48 4.41 4.45
CA ASP A 89 19.50 4.76 5.86
C ASP A 89 18.11 5.14 6.36
N LEU A 90 17.92 5.01 7.69
CA LEU A 90 16.62 5.18 8.32
C LEU A 90 16.10 6.62 8.24
N ALA A 91 16.99 7.62 8.33
CA ALA A 91 16.60 9.03 8.32
C ALA A 91 16.07 9.44 6.94
N ARG A 92 16.74 9.01 5.86
CA ARG A 92 16.27 9.22 4.49
C ARG A 92 14.97 8.49 4.22
N LEU A 93 14.86 7.25 4.71
CA LEU A 93 13.65 6.44 4.56
C LEU A 93 12.45 7.12 5.25
N GLU A 94 12.60 7.55 6.49
CA GLU A 94 11.56 8.24 7.25
C GLU A 94 11.13 9.54 6.55
N ALA A 95 12.08 10.37 6.12
CA ALA A 95 11.78 11.60 5.41
C ALA A 95 11.06 11.34 4.08
N GLY A 96 11.44 10.26 3.36
CA GLY A 96 10.79 9.83 2.13
C GLY A 96 9.35 9.39 2.35
N LEU A 97 9.11 8.55 3.36
CA LEU A 97 7.78 8.08 3.73
C LEU A 97 6.85 9.24 4.13
N LYS A 98 7.35 10.20 4.91
CA LYS A 98 6.58 11.37 5.30
C LYS A 98 6.14 12.19 4.09
N ARG A 99 7.05 12.46 3.16
CA ARG A 99 6.72 13.18 1.91
C ARG A 99 5.69 12.41 1.06
N GLN A 100 5.81 11.08 0.95
CA GLN A 100 4.83 10.28 0.23
C GLN A 100 3.46 10.30 0.89
N ALA A 101 3.41 10.22 2.23
CA ALA A 101 2.15 10.30 2.97
C ALA A 101 1.46 11.66 2.77
N GLU A 102 2.22 12.75 2.85
CA GLU A 102 1.72 14.10 2.59
C GLU A 102 1.20 14.26 1.15
N ALA A 103 1.93 13.74 0.16
CA ALA A 103 1.51 13.77 -1.23
C ALA A 103 0.23 12.94 -1.47
N ALA A 104 0.14 11.76 -0.85
CA ALA A 104 -1.04 10.90 -0.95
C ALA A 104 -2.28 11.55 -0.31
N ASP A 105 -2.14 12.21 0.84
CA ASP A 105 -3.23 12.93 1.48
C ASP A 105 -3.71 14.11 0.61
N GLN A 106 -2.78 14.89 0.04
CA GLN A 106 -3.13 15.97 -0.89
C GLN A 106 -3.86 15.45 -2.14
N ALA A 107 -3.39 14.35 -2.73
CA ALA A 107 -4.05 13.71 -3.87
C ALA A 107 -5.46 13.22 -3.50
N ALA A 108 -5.63 12.59 -2.34
CA ALA A 108 -6.92 12.14 -1.85
C ALA A 108 -7.89 13.31 -1.63
N ARG A 109 -7.43 14.43 -1.05
CA ARG A 109 -8.24 15.64 -0.87
C ARG A 109 -8.70 16.22 -2.21
N ARG A 110 -7.81 16.29 -3.20
CA ARG A 110 -8.13 16.78 -4.56
C ARG A 110 -9.18 15.89 -5.23
N ALA A 111 -8.97 14.57 -5.23
CA ALA A 111 -9.90 13.61 -5.81
C ALA A 111 -11.29 13.69 -5.17
N ARG A 112 -11.38 13.82 -3.84
CA ARG A 112 -12.66 14.02 -3.14
C ARG A 112 -13.35 15.32 -3.57
N GLY A 113 -12.61 16.42 -3.68
CA GLY A 113 -13.13 17.70 -4.14
C GLY A 113 -13.65 17.65 -5.58
N GLU A 114 -12.91 17.00 -6.48
CA GLU A 114 -13.32 16.78 -7.87
C GLU A 114 -14.59 15.92 -7.95
N GLN A 115 -14.66 14.83 -7.17
CA GLN A 115 -15.82 13.95 -7.14
C GLN A 115 -17.09 14.69 -6.67
N VAL A 116 -16.99 15.52 -5.62
CA VAL A 116 -18.12 16.35 -5.15
C VAL A 116 -18.58 17.31 -6.24
N ARG A 117 -17.64 17.97 -6.93
CA ARG A 117 -17.98 18.90 -8.04
C ARG A 117 -18.63 18.18 -9.20
N LEU A 118 -18.13 17.00 -9.58
CA LEU A 118 -18.69 16.17 -10.64
C LEU A 118 -20.12 15.71 -10.30
N HIS A 119 -20.35 15.20 -9.08
CA HIS A 119 -21.68 14.82 -8.60
C HIS A 119 -22.66 15.99 -8.63
N ALA A 120 -22.27 17.16 -8.12
CA ALA A 120 -23.13 18.34 -8.10
C ALA A 120 -23.47 18.82 -9.53
N ASN A 121 -22.51 18.77 -10.45
CA ASN A 121 -22.74 19.11 -11.86
C ASN A 121 -23.69 18.12 -12.55
N ALA A 122 -23.55 16.82 -12.28
CA ALA A 122 -24.44 15.80 -12.81
C ALA A 122 -25.89 16.01 -12.34
N ILE A 123 -26.10 16.22 -11.04
CA ILE A 123 -27.44 16.49 -10.47
C ILE A 123 -28.05 17.75 -11.09
N ARG A 124 -27.30 18.86 -11.15
CA ARG A 124 -27.78 20.10 -11.79
C ARG A 124 -28.10 19.93 -13.27
N SER A 125 -27.34 19.09 -13.98
CA SER A 125 -27.64 18.79 -15.38
C SER A 125 -28.96 18.03 -15.50
N LEU A 126 -29.18 17.01 -14.67
CA LEU A 126 -30.40 16.22 -14.66
C LEU A 126 -31.63 17.09 -14.36
N MET A 127 -31.59 17.90 -13.28
CA MET A 127 -32.68 18.80 -12.91
C MET A 127 -33.05 19.74 -14.06
N ARG A 128 -32.07 20.36 -14.72
CA ARG A 128 -32.34 21.26 -15.87
C ARG A 128 -32.99 20.56 -17.06
N HIS A 129 -32.76 19.27 -17.27
CA HIS A 129 -33.42 18.51 -18.33
C HIS A 129 -34.83 18.09 -17.93
N LEU A 130 -35.04 17.73 -16.65
CA LEU A 130 -36.36 17.42 -16.12
C LEU A 130 -37.28 18.64 -16.11
N ASP A 131 -36.77 19.83 -15.72
CA ASP A 131 -37.50 21.10 -15.74
C ASP A 131 -37.86 21.58 -17.15
N ARG A 132 -37.19 21.06 -18.19
CA ARG A 132 -37.42 21.41 -19.60
C ARG A 132 -38.34 20.43 -20.35
N ALA A 133 -38.82 19.37 -19.71
CA ALA A 133 -39.83 18.50 -20.31
C ALA A 133 -41.17 19.26 -20.37
N PRO A 134 -41.73 19.55 -21.56
CA PRO A 134 -43.05 20.15 -21.66
C PRO A 134 -44.09 19.08 -21.32
N GLY A 135 -44.88 19.31 -20.25
CA GLY A 135 -46.13 18.57 -20.01
C GLY A 135 -46.19 17.61 -18.83
N ALA A 136 -45.36 17.75 -17.79
CA ALA A 136 -45.70 17.14 -16.50
C ALA A 136 -46.71 18.04 -15.76
N ASP A 137 -47.95 18.03 -16.25
CA ASP A 137 -49.08 18.53 -15.50
C ASP A 137 -49.29 17.63 -14.28
N LEU A 138 -48.87 18.11 -13.10
CA LEU A 138 -49.06 17.43 -11.82
C LEU A 138 -50.43 17.72 -11.20
N SER A 139 -51.33 18.46 -11.88
CA SER A 139 -52.68 18.72 -11.39
C SER A 139 -53.52 17.43 -11.30
N GLY A 140 -53.26 16.44 -12.17
CA GLY A 140 -53.97 15.15 -12.14
C GLY A 140 -53.60 14.20 -10.98
N ILE A 141 -52.55 14.49 -10.21
CA ILE A 141 -52.18 13.63 -9.05
C ILE A 141 -52.96 14.03 -7.79
N VAL A 142 -53.46 15.27 -7.71
CA VAL A 142 -54.17 15.75 -6.52
C VAL A 142 -55.67 15.38 -6.56
N GLU A 143 -56.27 15.23 -7.75
CA GLU A 143 -57.68 14.85 -7.91
C GLU A 143 -57.97 13.34 -7.72
N ALA A 144 -56.93 12.49 -7.61
CA ALA A 144 -57.12 11.05 -7.37
C ALA A 144 -57.29 10.67 -5.88
N PHE A 145 -57.37 11.68 -5.00
CA PHE A 145 -57.48 11.52 -3.55
C PHE A 145 -58.73 12.19 -2.93
N GLU A 146 -59.73 12.54 -3.76
CA GLU A 146 -61.12 12.79 -3.32
C GLU A 146 -62.06 11.70 -3.86
#